data_AF-A0A537KLD1-F1
#
_entry.id   AF-A0A537KLD1-F1
#
_cell.length_a   1.000
_cell.length_b   1.000
_cell.length_c   1.000
_cell.angle_alpha   90.00
_cell.angle_beta   90.00
_cell.angle_gamma   90.00
#
_symmetry.space_group_name_H-M   'P 1'
#
loop_
_entity.id
_entity.type
_entity.pdbx_description
1 polymer ?
#
loop_
_entity_poly.entity_id
_entity_poly.type
_entity_poly.pdbx_seq_one_letter_code
_entity_poly.pdbx_strand_id
1 'polypeptide(L)'
;MPDKLKDILSNLSPEVDQETLLRYLEGRLSDEQRHEVEKKMMNTNFTDDAMDGLQEIKNKEKIASLVEQLNRDLHKKLNKKKQKREKLRFKDPPWLYITIFIILLLIVLSYLVINRMLQHP
;
A
#
# COMPACT_ATOMS: atom_id res chain seq x y z
N MET A 1 7.53 -18.76 4.89
CA MET A 1 8.38 -17.74 5.53
C MET A 1 7.62 -17.20 6.75
N PRO A 2 7.97 -17.64 7.98
CA PRO A 2 7.28 -17.24 9.21
C PRO A 2 7.48 -15.76 9.59
N ASP A 3 8.45 -15.07 8.96
CA ASP A 3 8.89 -13.73 9.36
C ASP A 3 7.84 -12.64 9.18
N LYS A 4 6.92 -12.78 8.21
CA LYS A 4 5.81 -11.84 8.04
C LYS A 4 4.73 -11.99 9.10
N LEU A 5 4.49 -13.22 9.54
CA LEU A 5 3.52 -13.49 10.61
C LEU A 5 4.05 -12.93 11.93
N LYS A 6 5.34 -13.14 12.17
CA LYS A 6 6.10 -12.54 13.26
C LYS A 6 5.91 -11.01 13.33
N ASP A 7 6.14 -10.30 12.23
CA ASP A 7 5.94 -8.84 12.13
C ASP A 7 4.50 -8.36 12.43
N ILE A 8 3.49 -9.20 12.17
CA ILE A 8 2.10 -8.88 12.55
C ILE A 8 1.87 -9.09 14.04
N LEU A 9 2.40 -10.18 14.60
CA LEU A 9 2.25 -10.51 16.01
C LEU A 9 2.97 -9.51 16.93
N SER A 10 4.10 -8.93 16.49
CA SER A 10 4.81 -7.90 17.26
C SER A 10 4.02 -6.60 17.43
N ASN A 11 3.05 -6.34 16.55
CA ASN A 11 2.17 -5.18 16.64
C ASN A 11 0.91 -5.45 17.48
N LEU A 12 0.66 -6.70 17.87
CA LEU A 12 -0.58 -7.09 18.53
C LEU A 12 -0.55 -6.88 20.04
N SER A 13 0.60 -7.09 20.69
CA SER A 13 0.79 -6.76 22.11
C SER A 13 2.22 -6.28 22.36
N PRO A 14 2.42 -5.09 22.94
CA PRO A 14 3.76 -4.64 23.34
C PRO A 14 4.27 -5.36 24.60
N GLU A 15 3.39 -6.04 25.37
CA GLU A 15 3.74 -6.70 26.63
C GLU A 15 4.11 -8.18 26.48
N VAL A 16 3.71 -8.81 25.37
CA VAL A 16 3.96 -10.24 25.12
C VAL A 16 4.91 -10.41 23.95
N ASP A 17 5.98 -11.16 24.19
CA ASP A 17 6.95 -11.48 23.15
C ASP A 17 6.30 -12.27 21.99
N GLN A 18 6.72 -11.93 20.78
CA GLN A 18 6.18 -12.44 19.53
C GLN A 18 6.40 -13.95 19.34
N GLU A 19 7.53 -14.49 19.80
CA GLU A 19 7.78 -15.94 19.76
C GLU A 19 6.87 -16.69 20.73
N THR A 20 6.53 -16.05 21.85
CA THR A 20 5.56 -16.57 22.82
C THR A 20 4.15 -16.59 22.25
N LEU A 21 3.72 -15.53 21.55
CA LEU A 21 2.44 -15.51 20.81
C LEU A 21 2.36 -16.59 19.72
N LEU A 22 3.46 -16.82 19.01
CA LEU A 22 3.52 -17.87 17.99
C LEU A 22 3.38 -19.27 18.62
N ARG A 23 4.06 -19.53 19.74
CA ARG A 23 3.93 -20.80 20.48
C ARG A 23 2.54 -20.99 21.10
N TYR A 24 1.92 -19.91 21.56
CA TYR A 24 0.53 -19.90 22.02
C TYR A 24 -0.41 -20.33 20.88
N LEU A 25 -0.28 -19.69 19.72
CA LEU A 25 -1.01 -20.05 18.52
C LEU A 25 -0.77 -21.49 18.10
N GLU A 26 0.45 -22.00 18.16
CA GLU A 26 0.77 -23.39 17.81
C GLU A 26 0.28 -24.41 18.84
N GLY A 27 -0.14 -23.99 20.04
CA GLY A 27 -0.54 -24.87 21.14
C GLY A 27 0.64 -25.57 21.81
N ARG A 28 1.84 -24.96 21.78
CA ARG A 28 3.09 -25.51 22.33
C ARG A 28 3.46 -24.95 23.71
N LEU A 29 2.62 -24.10 24.29
CA LEU A 29 2.80 -23.57 25.65
C LEU A 29 2.16 -24.51 26.68
N SER A 30 2.75 -24.60 27.88
CA SER A 30 2.09 -25.27 29.01
C SER A 30 0.86 -24.48 29.48
N ASP A 31 -0.04 -25.13 30.20
CA ASP A 31 -1.27 -24.47 30.69
C ASP A 31 -0.97 -23.26 31.58
N GLU A 32 0.08 -23.34 32.41
CA GLU A 32 0.55 -22.22 33.24
C GLU A 32 1.04 -21.05 32.37
N GLN A 33 1.81 -21.34 31.31
CA GLN A 33 2.31 -20.31 30.40
C GLN A 33 1.21 -19.67 29.57
N ARG A 34 0.21 -20.46 29.15
CA ARG A 34 -0.97 -19.95 28.44
C ARG A 34 -1.74 -18.96 29.31
N HIS A 35 -1.96 -19.30 30.57
CA HIS A 35 -2.72 -18.44 31.47
C HIS A 35 -2.01 -17.12 31.79
N GLU A 36 -0.69 -17.15 31.94
CA GLU A 36 0.14 -15.94 32.06
C GLU A 36 0.08 -15.05 30.81
N VAL A 37 0.03 -15.66 29.63
CA VAL A 37 -0.10 -14.95 28.36
C VAL A 37 -1.49 -14.32 28.22
N GLU A 38 -2.56 -15.06 28.52
CA GLU A 38 -3.95 -14.56 28.54
C GLU A 38 -4.09 -13.39 29.52
N LYS A 39 -3.56 -13.52 30.74
CA LYS A 39 -3.57 -12.43 31.74
C LYS A 39 -2.88 -11.15 31.26
N LYS A 40 -1.80 -11.27 30.49
CA LYS A 40 -1.10 -10.12 29.90
C LYS A 40 -1.88 -9.51 28.73
N MET A 41 -2.62 -10.33 27.98
CA MET A 41 -3.45 -9.86 26.86
C MET A 41 -4.78 -9.22 27.29
N MET A 42 -5.31 -9.56 28.47
CA MET A 42 -6.52 -8.95 29.04
C MET A 42 -6.41 -7.41 29.23
N ASN A 43 -5.19 -6.86 29.34
CA ASN A 43 -4.98 -5.42 29.44
C ASN A 43 -5.26 -4.67 28.12
N THR A 44 -5.40 -5.42 27.02
CA THR A 44 -5.59 -4.91 25.66
C THR A 44 -6.82 -5.56 25.04
N ASN A 45 -8.00 -4.95 25.18
CA ASN A 45 -9.29 -5.46 24.68
C ASN A 45 -9.29 -5.90 23.20
N PHE A 46 -8.38 -5.38 22.38
CA PHE A 46 -8.26 -5.74 20.96
C PHE A 46 -7.46 -7.03 20.72
N THR A 47 -6.52 -7.34 21.61
CA THR A 47 -5.54 -8.41 21.43
C THR A 47 -6.16 -9.77 21.72
N ASP A 48 -7.00 -9.87 22.75
CA ASP A 48 -7.76 -11.08 23.08
C ASP A 48 -8.69 -11.47 21.92
N ASP A 49 -9.55 -10.56 21.49
CA ASP A 49 -10.49 -10.78 20.38
C ASP A 49 -9.78 -11.21 19.08
N ALA A 50 -8.64 -10.56 18.77
CA ALA A 50 -7.87 -10.88 17.57
C ALA A 50 -7.20 -12.26 17.68
N MET A 51 -6.79 -12.67 18.88
CA MET A 51 -6.11 -13.93 19.10
C MET A 51 -7.08 -15.11 19.10
N ASP A 52 -8.27 -14.94 19.67
CA ASP A 52 -9.39 -15.88 19.55
C ASP A 52 -9.72 -16.14 18.07
N GLY A 53 -9.85 -15.09 17.26
CA GLY A 53 -10.09 -15.23 15.82
C GLY A 53 -8.99 -15.97 15.06
N LEU A 54 -7.72 -15.86 15.49
CA LEU A 54 -6.62 -16.63 14.91
C LEU A 54 -6.61 -18.09 15.38
N GLN A 55 -7.05 -18.37 16.61
CA GLN A 55 -7.15 -19.72 17.15
C GLN A 55 -8.26 -20.54 16.46
N GLU A 56 -9.35 -19.91 16.02
CA GLU A 56 -10.44 -20.58 15.29
C GLU A 56 -9.97 -21.17 13.94
N ILE A 57 -8.81 -20.75 13.43
CA ILE A 57 -8.25 -21.26 12.18
C ILE A 57 -7.75 -22.71 12.40
N LYS A 58 -8.54 -23.66 11.91
CA LYS A 58 -8.28 -25.12 12.01
C LYS A 58 -6.87 -25.55 11.59
N ASN A 59 -6.30 -24.92 10.58
CA ASN A 59 -4.96 -25.26 10.09
C ASN A 59 -4.00 -24.09 10.31
N LYS A 60 -3.31 -24.15 11.45
CA LYS A 60 -2.37 -23.14 11.92
C LYS A 60 -1.19 -22.94 10.97
N GLU A 61 -0.77 -23.97 10.24
CA GLU A 61 0.28 -23.87 9.22
C GLU A 61 -0.14 -23.01 8.02
N LYS A 62 -1.44 -22.92 7.75
CA LYS A 62 -1.97 -22.08 6.67
C LYS A 62 -2.02 -20.60 7.03
N ILE A 63 -1.94 -20.23 8.31
CA ILE A 63 -2.03 -18.83 8.75
C ILE A 63 -0.96 -17.98 8.06
N ALA A 64 0.29 -18.46 8.02
CA ALA A 64 1.37 -17.75 7.35
C ALA A 64 1.12 -17.54 5.85
N SER A 65 0.59 -18.56 5.15
CA SER A 65 0.22 -18.46 3.74
C SER A 65 -0.98 -17.53 3.51
N LEU A 66 -1.99 -17.59 4.39
CA LEU A 66 -3.17 -16.72 4.35
C LEU A 66 -2.78 -15.25 4.50
N VAL A 67 -1.92 -14.93 5.46
CA VAL A 67 -1.36 -13.59 5.67
C VAL A 67 -0.65 -13.11 4.42
N GLU A 68 0.19 -13.96 3.81
CA GLU A 68 0.91 -13.59 2.59
C GLU A 68 -0.02 -13.31 1.42
N GLN A 69 -1.03 -14.16 1.23
CA GLN A 69 -2.04 -13.98 0.18
C GLN A 69 -2.86 -12.70 0.40
N LEU A 70 -3.30 -12.46 1.64
CA LEU A 70 -4.06 -11.28 2.01
C LEU A 70 -3.26 -10.00 1.77
N ASN A 71 -2.00 -9.96 2.22
CA ASN A 71 -1.14 -8.80 2.05
C ASN A 71 -0.89 -8.52 0.55
N ARG A 72 -0.60 -9.56 -0.23
CA ARG A 72 -0.45 -9.46 -1.70
C ARG A 72 -1.71 -8.92 -2.36
N ASP A 73 -2.88 -9.42 -1.98
CA ASP A 73 -4.15 -8.99 -2.57
C ASP A 73 -4.54 -7.57 -2.16
N LEU A 74 -4.20 -7.16 -0.94
CA LEU A 74 -4.38 -5.79 -0.46
C LEU A 74 -3.54 -4.81 -1.29
N HIS A 75 -2.23 -5.06 -1.42
CA HIS A 75 -1.36 -4.27 -2.29
C HIS A 75 -1.85 -4.25 -3.74
N LYS A 76 -2.31 -5.37 -4.28
CA LYS A 76 -2.88 -5.46 -5.63
C LYS A 76 -4.13 -4.59 -5.78
N LYS A 77 -5.04 -4.59 -4.80
CA LYS A 77 -6.25 -3.74 -4.82
C LYS A 77 -5.91 -2.25 -4.72
N LEU A 78 -4.94 -1.88 -3.89
CA LEU A 78 -4.48 -0.49 -3.75
C LEU A 78 -3.79 0.00 -5.03
N ASN A 79 -2.90 -0.80 -5.61
CA ASN A 79 -2.20 -0.47 -6.85
C ASN A 79 -3.15 -0.37 -8.05
N LYS A 80 -4.17 -1.24 -8.13
CA LYS A 80 -5.20 -1.14 -9.17
C LYS A 80 -5.97 0.18 -9.11
N LYS A 81 -6.30 0.68 -7.91
CA LYS A 81 -6.94 2.00 -7.75
C LYS A 81 -6.00 3.13 -8.16
N LYS A 82 -4.72 3.05 -7.79
CA LYS A 82 -3.71 4.05 -8.17
C LYS A 82 -3.49 4.10 -9.69
N GLN A 83 -3.32 2.94 -10.33
CA GLN A 83 -3.16 2.85 -11.79
C GLN A 83 -4.40 3.33 -12.55
N LYS A 84 -5.62 3.03 -12.07
CA LYS A 84 -6.85 3.58 -12.67
C LYS A 84 -6.88 5.12 -12.59
N ARG A 85 -6.48 5.68 -11.44
CA ARG A 85 -6.38 7.14 -11.27
C ARG A 85 -5.29 7.76 -12.15
N GLU A 86 -4.13 7.11 -12.29
CA GLU A 86 -3.06 7.58 -13.19
C GLU A 86 -3.43 7.48 -14.66
N LYS A 87 -4.16 6.44 -15.09
CA LYS A 87 -4.67 6.36 -16.48
C LYS A 87 -5.65 7.49 -16.82
N LEU A 88 -6.34 8.05 -15.83
CA LEU A 88 -7.23 9.20 -15.98
C LEU A 88 -6.51 10.55 -15.86
N ARG A 89 -5.24 10.57 -15.39
CA ARG A 89 -4.40 11.75 -15.50
C ARG A 89 -3.95 11.84 -16.95
N PHE A 90 -4.71 12.56 -17.75
CA PHE A 90 -4.30 12.97 -19.09
C PHE A 90 -2.90 13.56 -18.98
N LYS A 91 -1.93 12.90 -19.61
CA LYS A 91 -0.62 13.48 -19.86
C LYS A 91 -0.84 14.66 -20.79
N ASP A 92 -0.36 15.84 -20.39
CA ASP A 92 -0.45 17.06 -21.19
C ASP A 92 -0.05 16.75 -22.64
N PRO A 93 -0.92 17.02 -23.63
CA PRO A 93 -0.63 16.67 -25.00
C PRO A 93 0.58 17.49 -25.46
N PRO A 94 1.72 16.86 -25.82
CA PRO A 94 2.93 17.59 -26.21
C PRO A 94 2.73 18.45 -27.46
N TRP A 95 1.65 18.20 -28.21
CA TRP A 95 1.20 18.99 -29.34
C TRP A 95 0.78 20.41 -28.98
N LEU A 96 0.36 20.67 -27.73
CA LEU A 96 -0.01 22.00 -27.28
C LEU A 96 1.15 22.99 -27.38
N TYR A 97 2.38 22.55 -27.06
CA TYR A 97 3.56 23.40 -27.19
C TYR A 97 3.90 23.68 -28.66
N ILE A 98 3.72 22.68 -29.53
CA ILE A 98 3.99 22.81 -30.96
C ILE A 98 3.01 23.81 -31.60
N THR A 99 1.72 23.76 -31.26
CA THR A 99 0.73 24.70 -31.80
C THR A 99 1.01 26.13 -31.36
N ILE A 100 1.34 26.34 -30.08
CA ILE A 100 1.73 27.66 -29.56
C ILE A 100 2.96 28.20 -30.30
N PHE A 101 3.98 27.37 -30.52
CA PHE A 101 5.19 27.77 -31.24
C PHE A 101 4.90 28.18 -32.69
N ILE A 102 4.07 27.41 -33.41
CA ILE A 102 3.66 27.73 -34.78
C ILE A 102 2.93 29.07 -34.84
N ILE A 103 2.00 29.32 -33.92
CA ILE A 103 1.26 30.59 -33.85
C ILE A 103 2.21 31.77 -33.62
N LEU A 104 3.15 31.64 -32.69
CA LEU A 104 4.18 32.65 -32.44
C LEU A 104 5.01 32.94 -33.69
N LEU A 105 5.42 31.89 -34.40
CA LEU A 105 6.21 31.99 -35.63
C LEU A 105 5.42 32.72 -36.74
N LEU A 106 4.12 32.43 -36.88
CA LEU A 106 3.24 33.12 -37.83
C LEU A 106 3.09 34.61 -37.52
N ILE A 107 3.00 35.00 -36.23
CA ILE A 107 2.93 36.41 -35.83
C ILE A 107 4.21 37.14 -36.22
N VAL A 108 5.38 36.54 -35.96
CA VAL A 108 6.68 37.12 -36.32
C VAL A 108 6.84 37.25 -37.84
N LEU A 109 6.46 36.22 -38.60
CA LEU A 109 6.50 36.28 -40.07
C LEU A 109 5.55 37.34 -40.62
N SER A 110 4.33 37.42 -40.09
CA SER A 110 3.35 38.44 -40.48
C SER A 110 3.91 39.85 -40.24
N TYR A 111 4.53 40.08 -39.08
CA TYR A 111 5.18 41.35 -38.77
C TYR A 111 6.33 41.68 -39.72
N LEU A 112 7.21 40.70 -40.02
CA LEU A 112 8.32 40.89 -40.95
C LEU A 112 7.85 41.22 -42.36
N VAL A 113 6.82 40.55 -42.87
CA VAL A 113 6.27 40.80 -44.21
C VAL A 113 5.69 42.20 -44.29
N ILE A 114 4.89 42.61 -43.31
CA ILE A 114 4.29 43.96 -43.26
C ILE A 114 5.39 45.02 -43.22
N ASN A 115 6.38 44.85 -42.34
CA ASN A 115 7.49 45.80 -42.23
C ASN A 115 8.31 45.86 -43.53
N ARG A 116 8.55 44.72 -44.19
CA ARG A 116 9.28 44.69 -45.46
C ARG A 116 8.51 45.36 -46.61
N MET A 117 7.19 45.20 -46.65
CA MET A 117 6.34 45.91 -47.62
C MET A 117 6.27 47.42 -47.35
N LEU A 118 6.25 47.85 -46.08
CA LEU A 118 6.26 49.26 -45.71
C LEU A 118 7.61 49.95 -45.98
N GLN A 119 8.72 49.22 -45.95
CA GLN A 119 10.06 49.74 -46.21
C GLN A 119 10.43 49.81 -47.70
N HIS A 120 9.70 49.11 -48.57
CA HIS A 120 9.87 49.17 -50.03
C HIS A 120 8.54 49.57 -50.70
N PRO A 121 8.16 50.87 -50.69
CA PRO A 121 7.07 51.39 -51.52
C PRO A 121 7.45 51.41 -53.01
#